data_AF-A0A1T3CCJ0-F1
#
_entry.id   AF-A0A1T3CCJ0-F1
#
_cell.length_a   1.000
_cell.length_b   1.000
_cell.length_c   1.000
_cell.angle_alpha   90.00
_cell.angle_beta   90.00
_cell.angle_gamma   90.00
#
_symmetry.space_group_name_H-M   'P 1'
#
loop_
_entity.id
_entity.type
_entity.pdbx_description
1 polymer ?
#
loop_
_entity_poly.entity_id
_entity_poly.type
_entity_poly.pdbx_seq_one_letter_code
_entity_poly.pdbx_strand_id
1 'polypeptide(L)'
;MSYPGAAPPPEGVIPDLAHPQDVLRTVNYVTQGLTIFFVSIFVAIRFYAKTRVLGGSFTPDDYATYSAYVLMLGYCITACFAGAHGGGLNIWEVSTEEVEKYFQSCYAATIFYAPMAMTVKLALLVIIIRVFGSVHRRTLIGIYIFIGMIVAYYVSGFFIKIFICWPISAYWTGDASKCMNQSAIVTADSIISVISDLAILLLPTPLTWSLQLPRRKRLRVSGLLCAGGVATGFSIYRLAMIVDQRNSTNMTMVFIKVILSGNAEVGIGLICACLPAVSALYVQRTRGSSYFKNPGHSSVTGRGEIMLTRSYHVDRSAVDKDVDESALELGHDEAGLVSNMGAQVKANAPESHHSNRSEETL
;
A
#
# COMPACT_ATOMS: atom_id res chain seq x y z
N MET A 1 -4.08 -5.15 -50.66
CA MET A 1 -4.95 -3.98 -50.52
C MET A 1 -4.37 -3.13 -49.40
N SER A 2 -3.86 -1.94 -49.73
CA SER A 2 -3.42 -0.96 -48.73
C SER A 2 -4.67 -0.34 -48.15
N TYR A 3 -5.04 -0.75 -46.95
CA TYR A 3 -6.02 -0.03 -46.14
C TYR A 3 -5.34 1.20 -45.54
N PRO A 4 -6.06 2.30 -45.32
CA PRO A 4 -5.45 3.58 -44.94
C PRO A 4 -4.95 3.61 -43.49
N GLY A 5 -5.50 2.76 -42.61
CA GLY A 5 -5.08 2.65 -41.21
C GLY A 5 -4.12 1.49 -40.92
N ALA A 6 -3.82 1.27 -39.65
CA ALA A 6 -2.85 0.26 -39.22
C ALA A 6 -3.34 -1.20 -39.27
N ALA A 7 -4.66 -1.44 -39.38
CA ALA A 7 -5.23 -2.77 -39.57
C ALA A 7 -6.44 -2.73 -40.51
N PRO A 8 -6.86 -3.86 -41.11
CA PRO A 8 -8.04 -3.88 -41.97
C PRO A 8 -9.32 -3.64 -41.14
N PRO A 9 -10.26 -2.83 -41.64
CA PRO A 9 -11.54 -2.60 -40.98
C PRO A 9 -12.44 -3.86 -41.05
N PRO A 10 -13.40 -4.03 -40.13
CA PRO A 10 -14.46 -5.03 -40.23
C PRO A 10 -15.33 -4.82 -41.48
N GLU A 11 -16.02 -5.87 -41.93
CA GLU A 11 -16.94 -5.77 -43.08
C GLU A 11 -17.97 -4.65 -42.87
N GLY A 12 -18.05 -3.74 -43.85
CA GLY A 12 -18.99 -2.61 -43.84
C GLY A 12 -18.53 -1.34 -43.14
N VAL A 13 -17.32 -1.29 -42.56
CA VAL A 13 -16.78 -0.09 -41.91
C VAL A 13 -15.81 0.63 -42.85
N ILE A 14 -16.08 1.91 -43.13
CA ILE A 14 -15.18 2.78 -43.91
C ILE A 14 -14.29 3.55 -42.91
N PRO A 15 -12.97 3.28 -42.85
CA PRO A 15 -12.06 3.98 -41.95
C PRO A 15 -11.91 5.46 -42.34
N ASP A 16 -12.05 6.36 -41.37
CA ASP A 16 -11.80 7.81 -41.55
C ASP A 16 -10.65 8.23 -40.63
N LEU A 17 -9.51 8.59 -41.24
CA LEU A 17 -8.33 9.09 -40.52
C LEU A 17 -8.42 10.60 -40.22
N ALA A 18 -9.26 11.35 -40.93
CA ALA A 18 -9.42 12.79 -40.72
C ALA A 18 -10.34 13.09 -39.53
N HIS A 19 -11.38 12.27 -39.33
CA HIS A 19 -12.31 12.38 -38.21
C HIS A 19 -12.52 11.02 -37.52
N PRO A 20 -11.50 10.49 -36.84
CA PRO A 20 -11.62 9.19 -36.19
C PRO A 20 -12.66 9.24 -35.07
N GLN A 21 -13.44 8.16 -34.93
CA GLN A 21 -14.47 8.09 -33.89
C GLN A 21 -13.82 8.02 -32.50
N ASP A 22 -14.11 9.00 -31.65
CA ASP A 22 -13.72 8.96 -30.24
C ASP A 22 -14.62 7.99 -29.48
N VAL A 23 -14.12 6.77 -29.25
CA VAL A 23 -14.83 5.75 -28.48
C VAL A 23 -14.42 5.79 -27.02
N LEU A 24 -13.11 5.90 -26.75
CA LEU A 24 -12.56 5.76 -25.39
C LEU A 24 -11.45 6.75 -25.06
N ARG A 25 -11.07 7.61 -26.00
CA ARG A 25 -9.94 8.54 -25.83
C ARG A 25 -10.27 9.61 -24.80
N THR A 26 -11.44 10.24 -24.91
CA THR A 26 -11.90 11.21 -23.90
C THR A 26 -12.05 10.57 -22.51
N VAL A 27 -12.62 9.37 -22.45
CA VAL A 27 -12.80 8.62 -21.18
C VAL A 27 -11.44 8.32 -20.53
N ASN A 28 -10.43 7.95 -21.33
CA ASN A 28 -9.07 7.73 -20.83
C ASN A 28 -8.51 8.99 -20.16
N TYR A 29 -8.50 10.14 -20.85
CA TYR A 29 -7.96 11.39 -20.27
C TYR A 29 -8.68 11.82 -18.99
N VAL A 30 -10.01 11.78 -19.00
CA VAL A 30 -10.82 12.12 -17.82
C VAL A 30 -10.50 11.17 -16.67
N THR A 31 -10.39 9.87 -16.93
CA THR A 31 -10.05 8.88 -15.91
C THR A 31 -8.66 9.12 -15.33
N GLN A 32 -7.64 9.38 -16.16
CA GLN A 32 -6.28 9.68 -15.68
C GLN A 32 -6.27 10.94 -14.80
N GLY A 33 -6.93 12.01 -15.24
CA GLY A 33 -7.03 13.26 -14.49
C GLY A 33 -7.71 13.09 -13.13
N LEU A 34 -8.85 12.37 -13.09
CA LEU A 34 -9.57 12.09 -11.85
C LEU A 34 -8.73 11.21 -10.90
N THR A 35 -8.10 10.15 -11.41
CA THR A 35 -7.26 9.28 -10.57
C THR A 35 -6.11 10.06 -9.95
N ILE A 36 -5.38 10.85 -10.74
CA ILE A 36 -4.30 11.69 -10.23
C ILE A 36 -4.85 12.63 -9.16
N PHE A 37 -5.93 13.35 -9.41
CA PHE A 37 -6.52 14.30 -8.47
C PHE A 37 -6.88 13.64 -7.13
N PHE A 38 -7.68 12.57 -7.15
CA PHE A 38 -8.12 11.92 -5.92
C PHE A 38 -6.97 11.27 -5.16
N VAL A 39 -6.12 10.50 -5.84
CA VAL A 39 -4.99 9.81 -5.18
C VAL A 39 -4.02 10.83 -4.59
N SER A 40 -3.73 11.92 -5.29
CA SER A 40 -2.88 13.01 -4.79
C SER A 40 -3.40 13.58 -3.47
N ILE A 41 -4.71 13.81 -3.37
CA ILE A 41 -5.35 14.32 -2.14
C ILE A 41 -5.12 13.34 -0.99
N PHE A 42 -5.38 12.05 -1.18
CA PHE A 42 -5.21 11.05 -0.12
C PHE A 42 -3.76 10.88 0.31
N VAL A 43 -2.82 10.89 -0.63
CA VAL A 43 -1.38 10.81 -0.37
C VAL A 43 -0.89 12.06 0.35
N ALA A 44 -1.35 13.25 -0.05
CA ALA A 44 -1.03 14.51 0.62
C ALA A 44 -1.58 14.55 2.05
N ILE A 45 -2.81 14.08 2.27
CA ILE A 45 -3.39 13.96 3.63
C ILE A 45 -2.55 12.99 4.47
N ARG A 46 -2.13 11.85 3.90
CA ARG A 46 -1.27 10.89 4.59
C ARG A 46 0.08 11.52 4.97
N PHE A 47 0.71 12.24 4.05
CA PHE A 47 1.97 12.94 4.29
C PHE A 47 1.84 13.99 5.39
N TYR A 48 0.79 14.81 5.33
CA TYR A 48 0.48 15.79 6.37
C TYR A 48 0.23 15.12 7.73
N ALA A 49 -0.52 14.02 7.76
CA ALA A 49 -0.80 13.28 8.98
C ALA A 49 0.48 12.83 9.68
N LYS A 50 1.41 12.25 8.92
CA LYS A 50 2.66 11.72 9.44
C LYS A 50 3.61 12.83 9.92
N THR A 51 3.78 13.86 9.11
CA THR A 51 4.76 14.92 9.40
C THR A 51 4.31 15.89 10.48
N ARG A 52 3.01 16.24 10.54
CA ARG A 52 2.52 17.31 11.42
C ARG A 52 1.70 16.84 12.62
N VAL A 53 1.06 15.68 12.55
CA VAL A 53 0.07 15.28 13.56
C VAL A 53 0.51 14.08 14.40
N LEU A 54 1.02 13.04 13.74
CA LEU A 54 1.40 11.79 14.40
C LEU A 54 2.82 11.82 14.96
N GLY A 55 3.69 12.72 14.48
CA GLY A 55 5.04 12.94 15.02
C GLY A 55 5.87 11.67 15.12
N GLY A 56 6.41 11.18 14.00
CA GLY A 56 7.28 10.00 13.99
C GLY A 56 7.97 9.76 12.65
N SER A 57 8.95 8.85 12.65
CA SER A 57 9.70 8.47 11.45
C SER A 57 8.81 7.79 10.40
N PHE A 58 9.21 7.89 9.14
CA PHE A 58 8.57 7.18 8.03
C PHE A 58 8.68 5.67 8.23
N THR A 59 7.54 5.00 8.19
CA THR A 59 7.48 3.54 8.30
C THR A 59 7.62 2.89 6.92
N PRO A 60 8.03 1.60 6.82
CA PRO A 60 8.18 0.91 5.54
C PRO A 60 6.94 0.99 4.62
N ASP A 61 5.73 1.02 5.20
CA ASP A 61 4.49 1.20 4.43
C ASP A 61 4.35 2.60 3.82
N ASP A 62 4.93 3.64 4.45
CA ASP A 62 4.97 4.98 3.88
C ASP A 62 5.82 5.00 2.60
N TYR A 63 7.03 4.42 2.67
CA TYR A 63 7.92 4.33 1.51
C TYR A 63 7.28 3.55 0.36
N ALA A 64 6.63 2.42 0.65
CA ALA A 64 5.90 1.64 -0.34
C ALA A 64 4.71 2.41 -0.95
N THR A 65 4.00 3.21 -0.15
CA THR A 65 2.86 4.02 -0.64
C THR A 65 3.34 5.17 -1.53
N TYR A 66 4.41 5.88 -1.14
CA TYR A 66 4.94 6.99 -1.94
C TYR A 66 5.62 6.49 -3.22
N SER A 67 6.34 5.36 -3.17
CA SER A 67 6.92 4.76 -4.38
C SER A 67 5.83 4.29 -5.36
N ALA A 68 4.78 3.64 -4.85
CA ALA A 68 3.61 3.27 -5.65
C ALA A 68 2.94 4.50 -6.29
N TYR A 69 2.83 5.61 -5.56
CA TYR A 69 2.26 6.85 -6.08
C TYR A 69 3.11 7.44 -7.22
N VAL A 70 4.44 7.47 -7.10
CA VAL A 70 5.33 7.93 -8.17
C VAL A 70 5.21 7.05 -9.41
N LEU A 71 5.16 5.73 -9.23
CA LEU A 71 4.97 4.79 -10.34
C LEU A 71 3.58 4.96 -10.99
N MET A 72 2.55 5.26 -10.21
CA MET A 72 1.22 5.59 -10.70
C MET A 72 1.21 6.84 -11.57
N LEU A 73 1.95 7.89 -11.21
CA LEU A 73 2.09 9.08 -12.05
C LEU A 73 2.73 8.72 -13.40
N GLY A 74 3.80 7.91 -13.39
CA GLY A 74 4.41 7.40 -14.62
C GLY A 74 3.42 6.62 -15.48
N TYR A 75 2.64 5.72 -14.86
CA TYR A 75 1.60 4.96 -15.54
C TYR A 75 0.53 5.86 -16.19
N CYS A 76 0.01 6.84 -15.45
CA CYS A 76 -0.97 7.80 -15.97
C CYS A 76 -0.40 8.63 -17.12
N ILE A 77 0.86 9.08 -17.03
CA ILE A 77 1.54 9.81 -18.12
C ILE A 77 1.63 8.94 -19.37
N THR A 78 2.07 7.68 -19.25
CA THR A 78 2.13 6.76 -20.40
C THR A 78 0.76 6.49 -21.00
N ALA A 79 -0.30 6.45 -20.19
CA ALA A 79 -1.67 6.29 -20.66
C ALA A 79 -2.18 7.54 -21.41
N CYS A 80 -1.81 8.74 -20.98
CA CYS A 80 -2.10 9.97 -21.72
C CYS A 80 -1.37 10.01 -23.06
N PHE A 81 -0.09 9.63 -23.10
CA PHE A 81 0.68 9.50 -24.35
C PHE A 81 0.08 8.47 -25.29
N ALA A 82 -0.35 7.31 -24.78
CA ALA A 82 -1.06 6.32 -25.58
C ALA A 82 -2.34 6.92 -26.20
N GLY A 83 -3.12 7.67 -25.42
CA GLY A 83 -4.31 8.38 -25.90
C GLY A 83 -4.02 9.44 -26.98
N ALA A 84 -2.86 10.09 -26.92
CA ALA A 84 -2.44 11.10 -27.90
C ALA A 84 -2.09 10.48 -29.26
N HIS A 85 -1.64 9.22 -29.27
CA HIS A 85 -1.21 8.50 -30.46
C HIS A 85 -2.21 7.42 -30.93
N GLY A 86 -3.51 7.64 -30.68
CA GLY A 86 -4.58 6.77 -31.20
C GLY A 86 -5.16 5.77 -30.19
N GLY A 87 -4.70 5.80 -28.93
CA GLY A 87 -5.31 5.04 -27.85
C GLY A 87 -6.76 5.46 -27.60
N GLY A 88 -7.70 4.53 -27.82
CA GLY A 88 -9.13 4.76 -27.66
C GLY A 88 -9.85 5.09 -28.97
N LEU A 89 -9.12 5.07 -30.09
CA LEU A 89 -9.65 5.04 -31.46
C LEU A 89 -9.58 3.60 -32.00
N ASN A 90 -10.37 3.29 -33.01
CA ASN A 90 -10.28 1.99 -33.68
C ASN A 90 -8.96 1.88 -34.44
N ILE A 91 -8.32 0.71 -34.43
CA ILE A 91 -6.98 0.52 -35.00
C ILE A 91 -6.92 0.81 -36.52
N TRP A 92 -8.04 0.65 -37.24
CA TRP A 92 -8.16 0.96 -38.67
C TRP A 92 -8.33 2.45 -38.98
N GLU A 93 -8.50 3.30 -37.96
CA GLU A 93 -8.59 4.76 -38.09
C GLU A 93 -7.31 5.47 -37.60
N VAL A 94 -6.28 4.71 -37.24
CA VAL A 94 -5.00 5.23 -36.75
C VAL A 94 -3.92 5.01 -37.80
N SER A 95 -3.07 6.02 -38.02
CA SER A 95 -1.95 5.92 -38.95
C SER A 95 -0.88 4.93 -38.45
N THR A 96 -0.12 4.34 -39.36
CA THR A 96 0.94 3.37 -39.01
C THR A 96 2.03 3.99 -38.11
N GLU A 97 2.38 5.26 -38.33
CA GLU A 97 3.35 5.98 -37.50
C GLU A 97 2.83 6.22 -36.07
N GLU A 98 1.55 6.58 -35.92
CA GLU A 98 0.95 6.77 -34.60
C GLU A 98 0.76 5.45 -33.85
N VAL A 99 0.40 4.37 -34.55
CA VAL A 99 0.28 3.04 -33.93
C VAL A 99 1.60 2.53 -33.38
N GLU A 100 2.74 2.83 -34.02
CA GLU A 100 4.05 2.48 -33.47
C GLU A 100 4.30 3.19 -32.12
N LYS A 101 4.06 4.50 -32.05
CA LYS A 101 4.19 5.31 -30.82
C LYS A 101 3.20 4.87 -29.74
N TYR A 102 2.00 4.44 -30.14
CA TYR A 102 1.01 3.84 -29.27
C TYR A 102 1.54 2.55 -28.63
N PHE A 103 2.08 1.62 -29.41
CA PHE A 103 2.63 0.38 -28.86
C PHE A 103 3.86 0.64 -27.98
N GLN A 104 4.72 1.60 -28.31
CA GLN A 104 5.80 2.03 -27.41
C GLN A 104 5.26 2.53 -26.07
N SER A 105 4.16 3.29 -26.08
CA SER A 105 3.48 3.77 -24.88
C SER A 105 2.84 2.61 -24.08
N CYS A 106 2.24 1.63 -24.76
CA CYS A 106 1.70 0.41 -24.12
C CYS A 106 2.80 -0.41 -23.46
N TYR A 107 3.94 -0.59 -24.12
CA TYR A 107 5.11 -1.26 -23.55
C TYR A 107 5.56 -0.56 -22.26
N ALA A 108 5.74 0.77 -22.31
CA ALA A 108 6.09 1.56 -21.14
C ALA A 108 5.05 1.41 -20.00
N ALA A 109 3.75 1.44 -20.34
CA ALA A 109 2.68 1.24 -19.37
C ALA A 109 2.77 -0.13 -18.66
N THR A 110 3.13 -1.21 -19.37
CA THR A 110 3.32 -2.52 -18.73
C THR A 110 4.51 -2.56 -17.77
N ILE A 111 5.58 -1.81 -18.09
CA ILE A 111 6.77 -1.67 -17.24
C ILE A 111 6.45 -0.88 -15.98
N PHE A 112 5.63 0.18 -16.05
CA PHE A 112 5.20 0.91 -14.86
C PHE A 112 4.18 0.13 -14.02
N TYR A 113 3.26 -0.58 -14.67
CA TYR A 113 2.18 -1.30 -13.98
C TYR A 113 2.70 -2.39 -13.04
N ALA A 114 3.68 -3.19 -13.46
CA ALA A 114 4.19 -4.31 -12.65
C ALA A 114 4.76 -3.88 -11.28
N PRO A 115 5.75 -2.97 -11.18
CA PRO A 115 6.27 -2.49 -9.90
C PRO A 115 5.23 -1.66 -9.14
N MET A 116 4.35 -0.96 -9.84
CA MET A 116 3.26 -0.20 -9.22
C MET A 116 2.28 -1.11 -8.48
N ALA A 117 1.79 -2.17 -9.13
CA ALA A 117 0.89 -3.14 -8.51
C ALA A 117 1.59 -3.87 -7.34
N MET A 118 2.87 -4.25 -7.51
CA MET A 118 3.66 -4.88 -6.46
C MET A 118 3.77 -3.97 -5.21
N THR A 119 4.17 -2.72 -5.39
CA THR A 119 4.41 -1.78 -4.28
C THR A 119 3.12 -1.44 -3.52
N VAL A 120 1.98 -1.29 -4.22
CA VAL A 120 0.67 -1.12 -3.56
C VAL A 120 0.28 -2.34 -2.73
N LYS A 121 0.43 -3.55 -3.29
CA LYS A 121 0.12 -4.78 -2.55
C LYS A 121 1.00 -4.88 -1.31
N LEU A 122 2.31 -4.64 -1.43
CA LEU A 122 3.22 -4.61 -0.29
C LEU A 122 2.80 -3.58 0.77
N ALA A 123 2.41 -2.37 0.37
CA ALA A 123 1.90 -1.37 1.30
C ALA A 123 0.68 -1.88 2.09
N LEU A 124 -0.28 -2.53 1.41
CA LEU A 124 -1.46 -3.13 2.04
C LEU A 124 -1.09 -4.27 3.00
N LEU A 125 -0.20 -5.19 2.60
CA LEU A 125 0.25 -6.27 3.48
C LEU A 125 0.95 -5.74 4.73
N VAL A 126 1.84 -4.75 4.60
CA VAL A 126 2.53 -4.14 5.75
C VAL A 126 1.54 -3.42 6.68
N ILE A 127 0.52 -2.77 6.13
CA ILE A 127 -0.57 -2.17 6.92
C ILE A 127 -1.33 -3.26 7.70
N ILE A 128 -1.64 -4.40 7.07
CA ILE A 128 -2.28 -5.55 7.73
C ILE A 128 -1.40 -6.08 8.87
N ILE A 129 -0.10 -6.29 8.62
CA ILE A 129 0.88 -6.70 9.64
C ILE A 129 0.87 -5.73 10.82
N ARG A 130 0.89 -4.42 10.56
CA ARG A 130 0.88 -3.40 11.62
C ARG A 130 -0.40 -3.41 12.45
N VAL A 131 -1.54 -3.66 11.83
CA VAL A 131 -2.85 -3.64 12.51
C VAL A 131 -3.07 -4.90 13.35
N PHE A 132 -2.62 -6.06 12.88
CA PHE A 132 -2.91 -7.36 13.50
C PHE A 132 -1.71 -8.03 14.18
N GLY A 133 -0.49 -7.53 13.96
CA GLY A 133 0.74 -8.18 14.38
C GLY A 133 0.92 -8.30 15.89
N SER A 134 0.27 -7.44 16.68
CA SER A 134 0.28 -7.55 18.14
C SER A 134 -0.54 -8.74 18.67
N VAL A 135 -1.43 -9.32 17.85
CA VAL A 135 -2.41 -10.31 18.32
C VAL A 135 -2.10 -11.72 17.84
N HIS A 136 -1.56 -11.89 16.62
CA HIS A 136 -1.38 -13.22 16.00
C HIS A 136 0.03 -13.44 15.44
N ARG A 137 1.00 -13.75 16.30
CA ARG A 137 2.40 -14.01 15.88
C ARG A 137 2.53 -15.16 14.86
N ARG A 138 1.73 -16.23 14.95
CA ARG A 138 1.78 -17.35 14.00
C ARG A 138 1.27 -16.94 12.60
N THR A 139 0.23 -16.13 12.53
CA THR A 139 -0.31 -15.62 11.25
C THR A 139 0.67 -14.68 10.56
N LEU A 140 1.51 -13.95 11.31
CA LEU A 140 2.55 -13.08 10.74
C LEU A 140 3.54 -13.86 9.87
N ILE A 141 3.93 -15.06 10.29
CA ILE A 141 4.86 -15.91 9.52
C ILE A 141 4.26 -16.21 8.13
N GLY A 142 2.97 -16.56 8.09
CA GLY A 142 2.25 -16.77 6.83
C GLY A 142 2.21 -15.53 5.93
N ILE A 143 2.02 -14.34 6.51
CA ILE A 143 2.02 -13.09 5.75
C ILE A 143 3.41 -12.78 5.19
N TYR A 144 4.49 -12.99 5.96
CA TYR A 144 5.86 -12.79 5.47
C TYR A 144 6.22 -13.76 4.34
N ILE A 145 5.80 -15.03 4.42
CA ILE A 145 5.95 -15.99 3.33
C ILE A 145 5.18 -15.51 2.09
N PHE A 146 3.95 -15.05 2.28
CA PHE A 146 3.12 -14.51 1.19
C PHE A 146 3.72 -13.26 0.53
N ILE A 147 4.32 -12.34 1.32
CA ILE A 147 5.13 -11.22 0.81
C ILE A 147 6.25 -11.75 -0.10
N GLY A 148 7.03 -12.73 0.38
CA GLY A 148 8.12 -13.30 -0.39
C GLY A 148 7.66 -13.89 -1.73
N MET A 149 6.55 -14.62 -1.74
CA MET A 149 5.97 -15.18 -2.96
C MET A 149 5.49 -14.10 -3.94
N ILE A 150 4.81 -13.06 -3.45
CA ILE A 150 4.39 -11.92 -4.29
C ILE A 150 5.61 -11.23 -4.89
N VAL A 151 6.62 -10.91 -4.09
CA VAL A 151 7.82 -10.23 -4.58
C VAL A 151 8.52 -11.07 -5.64
N ALA A 152 8.73 -12.37 -5.40
CA ALA A 152 9.35 -13.26 -6.36
C ALA A 152 8.58 -13.31 -7.69
N TYR A 153 7.25 -13.39 -7.64
CA TYR A 153 6.41 -13.39 -8.83
C TYR A 153 6.48 -12.05 -9.60
N TYR A 154 6.29 -10.92 -8.93
CA TYR A 154 6.27 -9.63 -9.61
C TYR A 154 7.65 -9.24 -10.16
N VAL A 155 8.74 -9.56 -9.45
CA VAL A 155 10.10 -9.30 -9.92
C VAL A 155 10.42 -10.18 -11.13
N SER A 156 10.13 -11.47 -11.10
CA SER A 156 10.34 -12.34 -12.26
C SER A 156 9.47 -11.92 -13.46
N GLY A 157 8.19 -11.62 -13.22
CA GLY A 157 7.28 -11.12 -14.24
C GLY A 157 7.72 -9.78 -14.85
N PHE A 158 8.32 -8.90 -14.05
CA PHE A 158 8.88 -7.62 -14.53
C PHE A 158 10.00 -7.83 -15.54
N PHE A 159 10.96 -8.72 -15.24
CA PHE A 159 12.03 -9.05 -16.19
C PHE A 159 11.50 -9.72 -17.46
N ILE A 160 10.51 -10.61 -17.34
CA ILE A 160 9.85 -11.22 -18.51
C ILE A 160 9.18 -10.15 -19.38
N LYS A 161 8.53 -9.14 -18.78
CA LYS A 161 7.91 -8.03 -19.52
C LYS A 161 8.95 -7.13 -20.20
N ILE A 162 10.09 -6.87 -19.56
CA ILE A 162 11.20 -6.13 -20.19
C ILE A 162 11.72 -6.89 -21.42
N PHE A 163 11.98 -8.18 -21.28
CA PHE A 163 12.55 -9.03 -22.33
C PHE A 163 11.48 -9.79 -23.13
N ILE A 164 10.28 -9.21 -23.27
CA ILE A 164 9.15 -9.88 -23.92
C ILE A 164 9.41 -10.16 -25.41
N CYS A 165 10.26 -9.36 -26.06
CA CYS A 165 10.69 -9.53 -27.45
C CYS A 165 12.20 -9.33 -27.59
N TRP A 166 12.81 -10.01 -28.57
CA TRP A 166 14.23 -9.88 -28.89
C TRP A 166 14.46 -9.65 -30.40
N PRO A 167 14.80 -8.44 -30.87
CA PRO A 167 15.02 -7.20 -30.10
C PRO A 167 13.73 -6.59 -29.55
N ILE A 168 13.83 -5.72 -28.53
CA ILE A 168 12.68 -5.04 -27.90
C ILE A 168 11.84 -4.28 -28.94
N SER A 169 12.48 -3.75 -30.00
CA SER A 169 11.79 -3.05 -31.07
C SER A 169 10.76 -3.88 -31.82
N ALA A 170 10.89 -5.21 -31.81
CA ALA A 170 9.90 -6.11 -32.39
C ALA A 170 8.50 -5.97 -31.76
N TYR A 171 8.41 -5.45 -30.52
CA TYR A 171 7.14 -5.22 -29.85
C TYR A 171 6.26 -4.21 -30.59
N TRP A 172 6.83 -3.08 -31.02
CA TRP A 172 6.08 -2.01 -31.69
C TRP A 172 6.11 -2.11 -33.21
N THR A 173 7.09 -2.80 -33.80
CA THR A 173 7.09 -3.08 -35.25
C THR A 173 6.17 -4.24 -35.64
N GLY A 174 5.58 -4.96 -34.67
CA GLY A 174 4.60 -6.02 -34.92
C GLY A 174 5.17 -7.36 -35.36
N ASP A 175 6.47 -7.62 -35.14
CA ASP A 175 7.10 -8.90 -35.51
C ASP A 175 6.85 -9.96 -34.43
N ALA A 176 5.68 -10.59 -34.49
CA ALA A 176 5.23 -11.57 -33.51
C ALA A 176 6.15 -12.80 -33.40
N SER A 177 6.95 -13.11 -34.43
CA SER A 177 7.88 -14.26 -34.43
C SER A 177 9.03 -14.11 -33.44
N LYS A 178 9.36 -12.86 -33.08
CA LYS A 178 10.45 -12.51 -32.16
C LYS A 178 9.98 -12.18 -30.75
N CYS A 179 8.69 -12.37 -30.48
CA CYS A 179 8.05 -12.04 -29.22
C CYS A 179 7.50 -13.30 -28.55
N MET A 180 7.53 -13.31 -27.21
CA MET A 180 6.77 -14.28 -26.44
C MET A 180 5.26 -14.05 -26.62
N ASN A 181 4.46 -15.06 -26.27
CA ASN A 181 3.00 -14.95 -26.36
C ASN A 181 2.46 -13.91 -25.36
N GLN A 182 2.23 -12.69 -25.85
CA GLN A 182 1.81 -11.54 -25.05
C GLN A 182 0.45 -11.79 -24.39
N SER A 183 -0.50 -12.42 -25.09
CA SER A 183 -1.82 -12.74 -24.55
C SER A 183 -1.72 -13.72 -23.38
N ALA A 184 -0.86 -14.74 -23.48
CA ALA A 184 -0.62 -15.68 -22.39
C ALA A 184 -0.02 -14.99 -21.16
N ILE A 185 0.98 -14.12 -21.37
CA ILE A 185 1.62 -13.37 -20.28
C ILE A 185 0.60 -12.44 -19.58
N VAL A 186 -0.17 -11.67 -20.35
CA VAL A 186 -1.17 -10.73 -19.82
C VAL A 186 -2.30 -11.46 -19.09
N THR A 187 -2.72 -12.63 -19.59
CA THR A 187 -3.72 -13.48 -18.95
C THR A 187 -3.20 -14.04 -17.62
N ALA A 188 -1.98 -14.58 -17.61
CA ALA A 188 -1.34 -15.10 -16.40
C ALA A 188 -1.16 -13.99 -15.33
N ASP A 189 -0.70 -12.81 -15.75
CA ASP A 189 -0.55 -11.63 -14.88
C ASP A 189 -1.89 -11.21 -14.26
N SER A 190 -2.96 -11.24 -15.05
CA SER A 190 -4.30 -10.89 -14.55
C SER A 190 -4.86 -11.92 -13.58
N ILE A 191 -4.67 -13.22 -13.84
CA ILE A 191 -5.06 -14.30 -12.91
C ILE A 191 -4.32 -14.14 -11.58
N ILE A 192 -3.00 -13.93 -11.61
CA ILE A 192 -2.21 -13.78 -10.39
C ILE A 192 -2.55 -12.48 -9.66
N SER A 193 -2.87 -11.40 -10.38
CA SER A 193 -3.35 -10.17 -9.73
C SER A 193 -4.64 -10.42 -8.95
N VAL A 194 -5.62 -11.11 -9.56
CA VAL A 194 -6.89 -11.46 -8.88
C VAL A 194 -6.65 -12.36 -7.67
N ILE A 195 -5.83 -13.41 -7.81
CA ILE A 195 -5.53 -14.33 -6.70
C ILE A 195 -4.86 -13.58 -5.55
N SER A 196 -3.88 -12.73 -5.85
CA SER A 196 -3.18 -11.96 -4.82
C SER A 196 -4.10 -10.93 -4.15
N ASP A 197 -5.00 -10.28 -4.88
CA ASP A 197 -5.98 -9.35 -4.29
C ASP A 197 -6.98 -10.06 -3.39
N LEU A 198 -7.51 -11.21 -3.83
CA LEU A 198 -8.39 -12.04 -3.01
C LEU A 198 -7.69 -12.52 -1.74
N ALA A 199 -6.43 -12.96 -1.85
CA ALA A 199 -5.66 -13.36 -0.68
C ALA A 199 -5.47 -12.19 0.30
N ILE A 200 -5.12 -10.99 -0.19
CA ILE A 200 -5.00 -9.77 0.65
C ILE A 200 -6.32 -9.41 1.32
N LEU A 201 -7.42 -9.51 0.60
CA LEU A 201 -8.77 -9.25 1.10
C LEU A 201 -9.18 -10.27 2.16
N LEU A 202 -8.87 -11.55 1.94
CA LEU A 202 -9.25 -12.63 2.83
C LEU A 202 -8.41 -12.68 4.10
N LEU A 203 -7.15 -12.24 4.08
CA LEU A 203 -6.26 -12.22 5.24
C LEU A 203 -6.89 -11.61 6.52
N PRO A 204 -7.47 -10.39 6.50
CA PRO A 204 -8.05 -9.79 7.70
C PRO A 204 -9.38 -10.41 8.15
N THR A 205 -10.12 -11.13 7.30
CA THR A 205 -11.47 -11.64 7.62
C THR A 205 -11.47 -12.66 8.77
N PRO A 206 -10.68 -13.76 8.73
CA PRO A 206 -10.56 -14.70 9.83
C PRO A 206 -10.04 -14.02 11.10
N LEU A 207 -9.08 -13.10 10.95
CA LEU A 207 -8.52 -12.32 12.07
C LEU A 207 -9.58 -11.47 12.77
N THR A 208 -10.54 -10.92 12.02
CA THR A 208 -11.65 -10.15 12.61
C THR A 208 -12.74 -11.00 13.24
N TRP A 209 -12.98 -12.22 12.77
CA TRP A 209 -14.02 -13.10 13.34
C TRP A 209 -13.59 -13.64 14.70
N SER A 210 -12.31 -13.96 14.85
CA SER A 210 -11.79 -14.51 16.10
C SER A 210 -11.62 -13.49 17.22
N LEU A 211 -11.72 -12.18 16.95
CA LEU A 211 -11.27 -11.15 17.86
C LEU A 211 -12.38 -10.13 18.17
N GLN A 212 -12.75 -9.99 19.45
CA GLN A 212 -13.63 -8.95 19.95
C GLN A 212 -12.96 -7.56 19.87
N LEU A 213 -12.78 -7.07 18.64
CA LEU A 213 -12.16 -5.77 18.40
C LEU A 213 -13.09 -4.63 18.86
N PRO A 214 -12.56 -3.58 19.50
CA PRO A 214 -13.34 -2.40 19.81
C PRO A 214 -13.91 -1.78 18.53
N ARG A 215 -15.14 -1.26 18.59
CA ARG A 215 -15.91 -0.75 17.43
C ARG A 215 -15.11 0.15 16.48
N ARG A 216 -14.19 0.96 17.02
CA ARG A 216 -13.31 1.84 16.22
C ARG A 216 -12.31 1.09 15.35
N LYS A 217 -11.70 0.01 15.85
CA LYS A 217 -10.80 -0.85 15.05
C LYS A 217 -11.59 -1.63 14.01
N ARG A 218 -12.78 -2.14 14.40
CA ARG A 218 -13.68 -2.85 13.49
C ARG A 218 -14.11 -1.99 12.29
N LEU A 219 -14.43 -0.71 12.50
CA LEU A 219 -14.79 0.20 11.41
C LEU A 219 -13.63 0.44 10.43
N ARG A 220 -12.41 0.60 10.93
CA ARG A 220 -11.20 0.77 10.09
C ARG A 220 -10.95 -0.46 9.21
N VAL A 221 -11.07 -1.66 9.80
CA VAL A 221 -10.90 -2.91 9.05
C VAL A 221 -12.01 -3.10 8.03
N SER A 222 -13.26 -2.77 8.38
CA SER A 222 -14.38 -2.81 7.43
C SER A 222 -14.13 -1.89 6.23
N GLY A 223 -13.60 -0.68 6.45
CA GLY A 223 -13.26 0.24 5.36
C GLY A 223 -12.17 -0.30 4.44
N LEU A 224 -11.11 -0.91 5.01
CA LEU A 224 -10.04 -1.56 4.24
C LEU A 224 -10.57 -2.75 3.43
N LEU A 225 -11.43 -3.58 4.02
CA LEU A 225 -12.08 -4.72 3.35
C LEU A 225 -12.98 -4.27 2.20
N CYS A 226 -13.81 -3.25 2.41
CA CYS A 226 -14.68 -2.71 1.36
C CYS A 226 -13.86 -2.13 0.20
N ALA A 227 -12.86 -1.30 0.49
CA ALA A 227 -12.00 -0.72 -0.55
C ALA A 227 -11.20 -1.80 -1.29
N GLY A 228 -10.66 -2.78 -0.57
CA GLY A 228 -10.02 -3.96 -1.14
C GLY A 228 -10.96 -4.74 -2.06
N GLY A 229 -12.22 -4.94 -1.65
CA GLY A 229 -13.22 -5.65 -2.46
C GLY A 229 -13.55 -4.95 -3.77
N VAL A 230 -13.62 -3.62 -3.76
CA VAL A 230 -13.81 -2.85 -5.00
C VAL A 230 -12.59 -2.99 -5.91
N ALA A 231 -11.36 -2.90 -5.37
CA ALA A 231 -10.14 -3.11 -6.14
C ALA A 231 -10.09 -4.52 -6.77
N THR A 232 -10.40 -5.56 -6.00
CA THR A 232 -10.49 -6.94 -6.50
C THR A 232 -11.55 -7.09 -7.60
N GLY A 233 -12.68 -6.38 -7.47
CA GLY A 233 -13.72 -6.33 -8.51
C GLY A 233 -13.18 -5.82 -9.85
N PHE A 234 -12.36 -4.77 -9.83
CA PHE A 234 -11.68 -4.27 -11.04
C PHE A 234 -10.68 -5.27 -11.62
N SER A 235 -9.94 -5.99 -10.78
CA SER A 235 -9.03 -7.05 -11.21
C SER A 235 -9.78 -8.20 -11.90
N ILE A 236 -10.94 -8.61 -11.36
CA ILE A 236 -11.80 -9.63 -11.96
C ILE A 236 -12.38 -9.13 -13.28
N TYR A 237 -12.86 -7.88 -13.32
CA TYR A 237 -13.35 -7.25 -14.54
C TYR A 237 -12.29 -7.24 -15.64
N ARG A 238 -11.04 -6.88 -15.29
CA ARG A 238 -9.91 -6.94 -16.23
C ARG A 238 -9.69 -8.34 -16.78
N LEU A 239 -9.66 -9.35 -15.92
CA LEU A 239 -9.49 -10.74 -16.34
C LEU A 239 -10.62 -11.18 -17.28
N ALA A 240 -11.87 -10.87 -16.95
CA ALA A 240 -13.03 -11.19 -17.78
C ALA A 240 -12.93 -10.54 -19.17
N MET A 241 -12.53 -9.26 -19.23
CA MET A 241 -12.32 -8.57 -20.50
C MET A 241 -11.21 -9.18 -21.35
N ILE A 242 -10.09 -9.58 -20.75
CA ILE A 242 -8.96 -10.19 -21.48
C ILE A 242 -9.36 -11.53 -22.07
N VAL A 243 -10.14 -12.32 -21.34
CA VAL A 243 -10.63 -13.62 -21.81
C VAL A 243 -11.65 -13.45 -22.94
N ASP A 244 -12.58 -12.51 -22.79
CA ASP A 244 -13.63 -12.21 -23.77
C ASP A 244 -13.05 -11.64 -25.08
N GLN A 245 -12.10 -10.70 -24.98
CA GLN A 245 -11.53 -10.00 -26.14
C GLN A 245 -10.25 -10.65 -26.69
N ARG A 246 -9.99 -11.92 -26.35
CA ARG A 246 -8.76 -12.63 -26.76
C ARG A 246 -8.56 -12.68 -28.28
N ASN A 247 -9.65 -12.73 -29.05
CA ASN A 247 -9.63 -12.77 -30.52
C ASN A 247 -10.05 -11.44 -31.17
N SER A 248 -10.13 -10.34 -30.39
CA SER A 248 -10.54 -9.06 -30.93
C SER A 248 -9.48 -8.47 -31.85
N THR A 249 -9.89 -8.04 -33.03
CA THR A 249 -9.02 -7.34 -34.00
C THR A 249 -8.61 -5.93 -33.51
N ASN A 250 -9.37 -5.36 -32.56
CA ASN A 250 -9.20 -4.00 -32.05
C ASN A 250 -8.27 -3.93 -30.83
N MET A 251 -6.99 -4.27 -31.01
CA MET A 251 -6.04 -4.29 -29.90
C MET A 251 -5.88 -2.93 -29.20
N THR A 252 -5.99 -1.80 -29.92
CA THR A 252 -5.93 -0.44 -29.33
C THR A 252 -7.00 -0.23 -28.25
N MET A 253 -8.21 -0.73 -28.50
CA MET A 253 -9.33 -0.62 -27.56
C MET A 253 -9.16 -1.55 -26.35
N VAL A 254 -8.74 -2.80 -26.58
CA VAL A 254 -8.53 -3.77 -25.48
C VAL A 254 -7.48 -3.24 -24.51
N PHE A 255 -6.34 -2.75 -25.01
CA PHE A 255 -5.26 -2.25 -24.18
C PHE A 255 -5.66 -1.02 -23.36
N ILE A 256 -6.41 -0.07 -23.93
CA ILE A 256 -6.89 1.09 -23.16
C ILE A 256 -7.83 0.63 -22.04
N LYS A 257 -8.75 -0.30 -22.29
CA LYS A 257 -9.61 -0.86 -21.23
C LYS A 257 -8.80 -1.55 -20.12
N VAL A 258 -7.74 -2.28 -20.49
CA VAL A 258 -6.79 -2.87 -19.53
C VAL A 258 -6.08 -1.77 -18.72
N ILE A 259 -5.68 -0.66 -19.36
CA ILE A 259 -5.05 0.46 -18.68
C ILE A 259 -6.00 1.12 -17.68
N LEU A 260 -7.24 1.40 -18.07
CA LEU A 260 -8.24 2.01 -17.19
C LEU A 260 -8.54 1.11 -15.97
N SER A 261 -8.71 -0.19 -16.20
CA SER A 261 -8.96 -1.14 -15.10
C SER A 261 -7.77 -1.27 -14.14
N GLY A 262 -6.54 -1.31 -14.66
CA GLY A 262 -5.32 -1.31 -13.85
C GLY A 262 -5.17 -0.02 -13.03
N ASN A 263 -5.53 1.13 -13.62
CA ASN A 263 -5.52 2.41 -12.92
C ASN A 263 -6.54 2.42 -11.76
N ALA A 264 -7.73 1.85 -11.96
CA ALA A 264 -8.75 1.74 -10.93
C ALA A 264 -8.31 0.81 -9.78
N GLU A 265 -7.83 -0.40 -10.09
CA GLU A 265 -7.32 -1.38 -9.11
C GLU A 265 -6.28 -0.75 -8.18
N VAL A 266 -5.22 -0.18 -8.77
CA VAL A 266 -4.10 0.35 -8.02
C VAL A 266 -4.45 1.69 -7.36
N GLY A 267 -5.23 2.55 -8.02
CA GLY A 267 -5.69 3.81 -7.46
C GLY A 267 -6.54 3.61 -6.20
N ILE A 268 -7.48 2.66 -6.23
CA ILE A 268 -8.28 2.29 -5.05
C ILE A 268 -7.38 1.65 -3.99
N GLY A 269 -6.41 0.82 -4.38
CA GLY A 269 -5.41 0.26 -3.46
C GLY A 269 -4.59 1.33 -2.72
N LEU A 270 -4.17 2.38 -3.42
CA LEU A 270 -3.46 3.53 -2.84
C LEU A 270 -4.34 4.33 -1.88
N ILE A 271 -5.61 4.59 -2.25
CA ILE A 271 -6.57 5.25 -1.38
C ILE A 271 -6.79 4.42 -0.11
N CYS A 272 -6.96 3.10 -0.27
CA CYS A 272 -7.09 2.13 0.81
C CYS A 272 -5.88 2.17 1.76
N ALA A 273 -4.65 2.21 1.21
CA ALA A 273 -3.42 2.34 1.98
C ALA A 273 -3.36 3.67 2.77
N CYS A 274 -4.04 4.73 2.32
CA CYS A 274 -4.09 6.01 3.02
C CYS A 274 -5.14 6.09 4.15
N LEU A 275 -6.18 5.23 4.13
CA LEU A 275 -7.28 5.25 5.11
C LEU A 275 -6.83 5.17 6.58
N PRO A 276 -5.82 4.37 6.97
CA PRO A 276 -5.33 4.34 8.35
C PRO A 276 -4.84 5.71 8.85
N ALA A 277 -4.16 6.48 8.00
CA ALA A 277 -3.68 7.81 8.37
C ALA A 277 -4.83 8.82 8.47
N VAL A 278 -5.78 8.78 7.52
CA VAL A 278 -6.99 9.62 7.53
C VAL A 278 -7.82 9.37 8.79
N SER A 279 -8.04 8.10 9.14
CA SER A 279 -8.79 7.74 10.36
C SER A 279 -8.10 8.19 11.65
N ALA A 280 -6.76 8.18 11.70
CA ALA A 280 -6.00 8.69 12.84
C ALA A 280 -6.17 10.20 13.00
N LEU A 281 -6.08 10.96 11.89
CA LEU A 281 -6.33 12.40 11.88
C LEU A 281 -7.73 12.77 12.37
N TYR A 282 -8.75 12.06 11.87
CA TYR A 282 -10.14 12.32 12.23
C TYR A 282 -10.38 12.11 13.74
N VAL A 283 -9.83 11.04 14.31
CA VAL A 283 -9.94 10.75 15.75
C VAL A 283 -9.21 11.78 16.60
N GLN A 284 -8.06 12.30 16.15
CA GLN A 284 -7.30 13.28 16.91
C GLN A 284 -7.96 14.66 16.87
N ARG A 285 -8.50 15.08 15.72
CA ARG A 285 -9.24 16.35 15.59
C ARG A 285 -10.52 16.36 16.43
N THR A 286 -11.26 15.25 16.46
CA THR A 286 -12.46 15.12 17.30
C THR A 286 -12.13 15.10 18.79
N ARG A 287 -11.04 14.45 19.20
CA ARG A 287 -10.55 14.48 20.60
C ARG A 287 -10.06 15.88 21.03
N GLY A 288 -9.35 16.60 20.16
CA GLY A 288 -8.94 17.99 20.42
C GLY A 288 -10.14 18.94 20.54
N SER A 289 -11.20 18.71 19.75
CA SER A 289 -12.44 19.50 19.82
C SER A 289 -13.26 19.26 21.08
N SER A 290 -13.15 18.09 21.72
CA SER A 290 -13.82 17.81 22.99
C SER A 290 -13.12 18.43 24.20
N TYR A 291 -11.82 18.69 24.13
CA TYR A 291 -11.08 19.37 25.21
C TYR A 291 -11.42 20.87 25.30
N PHE A 292 -11.88 21.48 24.21
CA PHE A 292 -12.27 22.90 24.15
C PHE A 292 -13.76 23.16 24.44
N LYS A 293 -14.55 22.12 24.76
CA LYS A 293 -16.01 22.24 24.96
C LYS A 293 -16.45 22.09 26.43
N ASN A 294 -15.61 22.51 27.37
CA ASN A 294 -16.00 22.75 28.77
C ASN A 294 -15.51 24.13 29.26
N PRO A 295 -16.22 25.23 28.98
CA PRO A 295 -16.19 26.42 29.82
C PRO A 295 -17.41 26.40 30.77
N GLY A 296 -17.16 26.25 32.07
CA GLY A 296 -18.16 26.34 33.14
C GLY A 296 -18.15 25.08 34.02
N HIS A 297 -17.82 25.10 35.31
CA HIS A 297 -18.01 26.15 36.30
C HIS A 297 -16.93 26.01 37.39
N SER A 298 -16.06 27.00 37.51
CA SER A 298 -15.19 27.17 38.67
C SER A 298 -16.00 27.89 39.76
N SER A 299 -16.41 27.17 40.81
CA SER A 299 -16.73 27.79 42.09
C SER A 299 -15.80 27.21 43.14
N VAL A 300 -14.66 27.88 43.30
CA VAL A 300 -13.74 27.72 44.41
C VAL A 300 -14.31 28.51 45.60
N THR A 301 -14.82 27.81 46.60
CA THR A 301 -14.83 28.25 48.01
C THR A 301 -14.89 27.01 48.89
N GLY A 302 -13.79 26.67 49.57
CA GLY A 302 -13.78 25.53 50.49
C GLY A 302 -12.39 25.08 50.94
N ARG A 303 -11.77 25.90 51.80
CA ARG A 303 -10.86 25.53 52.91
C ARG A 303 -10.27 24.09 52.94
N GLY A 304 -8.95 24.02 52.73
CA GLY A 304 -8.00 23.22 53.52
C GLY A 304 -7.93 21.71 53.29
N GLU A 305 -6.92 21.26 52.53
CA GLU A 305 -6.07 20.12 52.95
C GLU A 305 -4.76 20.08 52.15
N ILE A 306 -3.73 19.60 52.82
CA ILE A 306 -2.30 19.67 52.50
C ILE A 306 -1.89 18.49 51.61
N MET A 307 -1.09 18.70 50.55
CA MET A 307 0.03 17.79 50.27
C MET A 307 1.08 18.41 49.33
N LEU A 308 2.30 18.53 49.85
CA LEU A 308 3.49 19.05 49.18
C LEU A 308 3.84 18.28 47.89
N THR A 309 4.09 19.01 46.80
CA THR A 309 4.92 18.50 45.70
C THR A 309 6.34 19.02 45.88
N ARG A 310 7.24 18.08 46.17
CA ARG A 310 8.68 18.27 46.42
C ARG A 310 9.40 18.65 45.13
N SER A 311 9.91 19.87 45.06
CA SER A 311 10.92 20.30 44.09
C SER A 311 12.27 19.69 44.47
N TYR A 312 12.89 18.95 43.55
CA TYR A 312 14.29 18.56 43.67
C TYR A 312 15.14 19.36 42.67
N HIS A 313 15.83 20.36 43.21
CA HIS A 313 17.12 20.80 42.70
C HIS A 313 18.17 19.78 43.15
N VAL A 314 19.02 19.32 42.23
CA VAL A 314 20.33 18.76 42.57
C VAL A 314 21.35 19.39 41.63
N ASP A 315 22.34 20.02 42.24
CA ASP A 315 23.53 20.59 41.61
C ASP A 315 24.76 19.96 42.28
N ARG A 316 25.84 19.77 41.50
CA ARG A 316 27.23 19.31 41.80
C ARG A 316 27.64 18.08 40.96
N SER A 317 28.50 18.22 39.96
CA SER A 317 29.97 18.50 39.96
C SER A 317 30.86 17.24 40.10
N ALA A 318 31.61 17.01 39.01
CA ALA A 318 32.93 16.38 38.85
C ALA A 318 33.15 14.89 39.22
N VAL A 319 33.61 14.08 38.25
CA VAL A 319 34.94 13.43 38.21
C VAL A 319 35.12 12.65 36.89
N ASP A 320 36.36 12.71 36.40
CA ASP A 320 36.98 12.26 35.15
C ASP A 320 37.25 10.75 35.02
N LYS A 321 37.17 10.19 33.79
CA LYS A 321 38.14 9.30 33.11
C LYS A 321 37.56 8.41 31.98
N ASP A 322 37.95 8.76 30.76
CA ASP A 322 38.51 7.96 29.64
C ASP A 322 38.32 6.43 29.47
N VAL A 323 37.94 6.09 28.21
CA VAL A 323 38.42 5.01 27.31
C VAL A 323 37.53 3.77 26.99
N ASP A 324 37.14 3.75 25.71
CA ASP A 324 36.93 2.73 24.67
C ASP A 324 35.74 1.74 24.53
N GLU A 325 35.31 1.74 23.26
CA GLU A 325 34.78 0.69 22.37
C GLU A 325 33.49 -0.13 22.65
N SER A 326 32.63 -0.08 21.62
CA SER A 326 31.83 -1.19 21.08
C SER A 326 30.64 -1.74 21.91
N ALA A 327 29.43 -1.24 21.64
CA ALA A 327 28.24 -2.11 21.53
C ALA A 327 27.00 -1.39 20.97
N LEU A 328 26.46 -2.02 19.95
CA LEU A 328 25.16 -1.88 19.32
C LEU A 328 24.10 -2.48 20.24
N GLU A 329 23.19 -1.70 20.85
CA GLU A 329 21.89 -2.20 21.34
C GLU A 329 20.83 -1.10 21.39
N LEU A 330 19.72 -1.37 20.70
CA LEU A 330 18.55 -0.54 20.54
C LEU A 330 17.50 -1.01 21.57
N GLY A 331 17.24 -0.12 22.54
CA GLY A 331 16.14 -0.05 23.50
C GLY A 331 15.20 -1.26 23.65
N HIS A 332 15.34 -1.95 24.79
CA HIS A 332 14.39 -2.93 25.32
C HIS A 332 13.75 -2.38 26.61
N ASP A 333 12.70 -1.56 26.48
CA ASP A 333 11.82 -1.17 27.59
C ASP A 333 10.74 -2.25 27.76
N GLU A 334 11.00 -3.28 28.58
CA GLU A 334 9.96 -4.12 29.22
C GLU A 334 10.64 -5.06 30.25
N ALA A 335 11.15 -4.51 31.37
CA ALA A 335 11.56 -5.32 32.54
C ALA A 335 11.42 -4.58 33.89
N GLY A 336 10.57 -3.55 33.97
CA GLY A 336 10.37 -2.72 35.17
C GLY A 336 9.14 -3.04 36.02
N LEU A 337 8.42 -4.13 35.74
CA LEU A 337 7.12 -4.42 36.39
C LEU A 337 7.02 -5.75 37.15
N VAL A 338 8.14 -6.47 37.34
CA VAL A 338 8.18 -7.65 38.23
C VAL A 338 9.45 -7.63 39.07
N SER A 339 9.53 -6.71 40.04
CA SER A 339 10.52 -6.79 41.13
C SER A 339 10.07 -6.09 42.43
N ASN A 340 9.01 -5.29 42.40
CA ASN A 340 8.53 -4.57 43.59
C ASN A 340 7.54 -5.35 44.48
N MET A 341 7.54 -6.69 44.44
CA MET A 341 6.78 -7.51 45.40
C MET A 341 7.67 -8.41 46.29
N GLY A 342 9.00 -8.33 46.15
CA GLY A 342 9.96 -9.12 46.93
C GLY A 342 10.77 -8.34 47.98
N ALA A 343 10.77 -7.00 47.94
CA ALA A 343 11.68 -6.19 48.78
C ALA A 343 11.03 -5.58 50.04
N GLN A 344 9.71 -5.74 50.25
CA GLN A 344 9.02 -5.23 51.46
C GLN A 344 8.84 -6.25 52.60
N VAL A 345 9.30 -7.49 52.46
CA VAL A 345 9.14 -8.53 53.51
C VAL A 345 10.38 -8.67 54.42
N LYS A 346 11.48 -7.95 54.17
CA LYS A 346 12.77 -8.19 54.88
C LYS A 346 13.32 -7.04 55.74
N ALA A 347 12.53 -6.02 56.05
CA ALA A 347 13.03 -4.84 56.78
C ALA A 347 12.34 -4.55 58.13
N ASN A 348 11.68 -5.52 58.78
CA ASN A 348 11.15 -5.35 60.14
C ASN A 348 11.16 -6.68 60.94
N ALA A 349 12.23 -6.96 61.67
CA ALA A 349 12.18 -7.62 62.99
C ALA A 349 13.58 -7.62 63.67
N PRO A 350 13.67 -7.47 65.00
CA PRO A 350 14.87 -7.02 65.70
C PRO A 350 15.78 -8.14 66.22
N GLU A 351 17.05 -7.79 66.49
CA GLU A 351 18.04 -8.56 67.24
C GLU A 351 17.57 -8.87 68.67
N SER A 352 17.81 -10.10 69.15
CA SER A 352 18.31 -10.33 70.53
C SER A 352 18.73 -11.78 70.80
N HIS A 353 19.94 -11.91 71.38
CA HIS A 353 20.40 -12.89 72.37
C HIS A 353 20.79 -14.35 72.01
N HIS A 354 22.11 -14.57 72.10
CA HIS A 354 22.82 -15.57 72.92
C HIS A 354 22.46 -17.07 72.86
N SER A 355 23.45 -17.88 72.45
CA SER A 355 24.12 -18.91 73.28
C SER A 355 24.40 -20.23 72.54
N ASN A 356 25.68 -20.60 72.55
CA ASN A 356 26.27 -21.90 72.21
C ASN A 356 25.45 -23.12 72.67
N ARG A 357 25.43 -24.19 71.85
CA ARG A 357 25.75 -25.57 72.28
C ARG A 357 25.93 -26.55 71.10
N SER A 358 27.15 -27.05 70.97
CA SER A 358 27.67 -28.39 70.58
C SER A 358 26.80 -29.46 69.87
N GLU A 359 27.50 -30.19 68.98
CA GLU A 359 27.44 -31.66 68.73
C GLU A 359 26.10 -32.22 68.19
N GLU A 360 25.98 -33.26 67.36
CA GLU A 360 26.82 -34.36 66.91
C GLU A 360 26.07 -35.05 65.73
N THR A 361 26.81 -35.75 64.87
CA THR A 361 26.46 -36.97 64.09
C THR A 361 24.99 -37.39 63.92
N LEU A 362 24.53 -37.62 62.67
CA LEU A 362 24.61 -38.92 61.96
C LEU A 362 24.14 -38.79 60.50
#